data_AF-A0A1Z3UD75-F1
#
_entry.id   AF-A0A1Z3UD75-F1
#
_cell.length_a   1.000
_cell.length_b   1.000
_cell.length_c   1.000
_cell.angle_alpha   90.00
_cell.angle_beta   90.00
_cell.angle_gamma   90.00
#
_symmetry.space_group_name_H-M   'P 1'
#
loop_
_entity.id
_entity.type
_entity.pdbx_description
1 polymer ?
#
loop_
_entity_poly.entity_id
_entity_poly.type
_entity_poly.pdbx_seq_one_letter_code
_entity_poly.pdbx_strand_id
1 'polypeptide(L)'
;MSGACAAGPMSAPATFQEEGGPQVTVTRDGDHLNIDYRFGRDVPVWAFQDSALEQDSRQPWRPRQWTVETPGVVMERRGHYDIIRSTDGGPVPREVRFRVRPQAVDLEAEYPTLLFSNGAVALPTRQLDIFALPSAQAAEQVPDDLNRIRLDGGPSRVTWRDENGPVLFNGRRRDELTTTDERSYVLLGEATVTPGDGLSTVMDPNLPPWIGEEIRGFAPRVGHYYRDRLGAPGSGGDTPIVMVAWNGPTESMTSMGGSVLPGLIVMSFEGRGVTSPQPEIVERSRWFIGHEGAHFWLGQTVRYAFADEAWITEGGADLMAVRALKALDANYDDRAELQSEVDDCVNLARQPVAQAGARGEHRAYYACGAVFSLAAEGAQRQRTGGDWFDFLRPLLRQPDGVLSREEWLTALTRTSRDPSLRGDVERLLDQGAPDPSAVIARLFQRTGVAFRMIDGRVILS
;
A
#
# COMPACT_ATOMS: atom_id res chain seq x y z
N MET A 1 7.80 5.48 16.90
CA MET A 1 6.47 5.19 16.33
C MET A 1 6.67 5.09 14.82
N SER A 2 6.74 3.88 14.29
CA SER A 2 6.93 3.61 12.86
C SER A 2 5.61 3.08 12.30
N GLY A 3 4.67 3.98 12.01
CA GLY A 3 3.50 3.62 11.19
C GLY A 3 3.95 3.64 9.73
N ALA A 4 4.58 2.57 9.27
CA ALA A 4 4.83 2.38 7.84
C ALA A 4 3.48 2.13 7.17
N CYS A 5 3.16 2.87 6.11
CA CYS A 5 2.08 2.48 5.23
C CYS A 5 2.49 1.17 4.57
N ALA A 6 1.63 0.16 4.62
CA ALA A 6 1.84 -1.00 3.77
C ALA A 6 1.50 -0.56 2.34
N ALA A 7 2.44 0.02 1.60
CA ALA A 7 2.34 0.02 0.15
C ALA A 7 2.57 -1.42 -0.30
N GLY A 8 1.52 -2.25 -0.23
CA GLY A 8 1.57 -3.57 -0.84
C GLY A 8 2.04 -3.41 -2.27
N PRO A 9 2.89 -4.32 -2.80
CA PRO A 9 3.50 -4.12 -4.09
C PRO A 9 2.40 -3.84 -5.12
N MET A 10 2.39 -2.62 -5.69
CA MET A 10 1.54 -2.30 -6.82
C MET A 10 2.18 -2.90 -8.07
N SER A 11 2.31 -4.22 -8.06
CA SER A 11 3.00 -5.01 -9.06
C SER A 11 2.34 -4.88 -10.43
N ALA A 12 3.15 -4.88 -11.49
CA ALA A 12 2.67 -5.28 -12.80
C ALA A 12 2.12 -6.72 -12.68
N PRO A 13 0.96 -7.05 -13.28
CA PRO A 13 0.44 -8.41 -13.18
C PRO A 13 1.47 -9.38 -13.74
N ALA A 14 1.81 -10.42 -12.97
CA ALA A 14 2.55 -11.55 -13.51
C ALA A 14 1.84 -12.06 -14.76
N THR A 15 2.57 -12.46 -15.80
CA THR A 15 1.95 -12.98 -17.02
C THR A 15 1.45 -14.41 -16.75
N PHE A 16 0.14 -14.59 -16.75
CA PHE A 16 -0.52 -15.85 -16.40
C PHE A 16 -0.82 -16.72 -17.65
N GLN A 17 -1.03 -18.02 -17.45
CA GLN A 17 -1.68 -18.88 -18.44
C GLN A 17 -3.19 -18.89 -18.16
N GLU A 18 -4.01 -18.57 -19.18
CA GLU A 18 -5.44 -18.24 -19.04
C GLU A 18 -6.39 -19.41 -18.71
N GLU A 19 -5.97 -20.68 -18.76
CA GLU A 19 -6.91 -21.81 -18.63
C GLU A 19 -6.90 -22.46 -17.24
N GLY A 20 -8.02 -22.32 -16.51
CA GLY A 20 -8.35 -23.17 -15.36
C GLY A 20 -7.76 -22.77 -14.01
N GLY A 21 -7.64 -21.46 -13.75
CA GLY A 21 -7.19 -20.92 -12.47
C GLY A 21 -7.98 -21.47 -11.25
N PRO A 22 -7.38 -21.48 -10.05
CA PRO A 22 -8.02 -21.96 -8.83
C PRO A 22 -9.36 -21.26 -8.58
N GLN A 23 -10.36 -22.05 -8.19
CA GLN A 23 -11.63 -21.52 -7.68
C GLN A 23 -11.59 -21.59 -6.17
N VAL A 24 -12.02 -20.52 -5.51
CA VAL A 24 -12.02 -20.44 -4.05
C VAL A 24 -13.39 -20.02 -3.58
N THR A 25 -13.92 -20.66 -2.53
CA THR A 25 -15.10 -20.16 -1.83
C THR A 25 -14.71 -19.77 -0.42
N VAL A 26 -14.98 -18.52 -0.04
CA VAL A 26 -14.83 -18.02 1.32
C VAL A 26 -16.22 -17.88 1.93
N THR A 27 -16.47 -18.60 3.01
CA THR A 27 -17.72 -18.52 3.76
C THR A 27 -17.44 -18.15 5.21
N ARG A 28 -18.02 -17.07 5.70
CA ARG A 28 -18.01 -16.74 7.14
C ARG A 28 -19.11 -17.50 7.87
N ASP A 29 -18.71 -18.26 8.88
CA ASP A 29 -19.57 -19.01 9.82
C ASP A 29 -19.13 -18.65 11.25
N GLY A 30 -19.94 -17.81 11.90
CA GLY A 30 -19.65 -17.30 13.24
C GLY A 30 -18.33 -16.51 13.31
N ASP A 31 -17.41 -16.97 14.18
CA ASP A 31 -16.07 -16.39 14.37
C ASP A 31 -14.97 -17.05 13.51
N HIS A 32 -15.36 -17.92 12.56
CA HIS A 32 -14.45 -18.62 11.67
C HIS A 32 -14.78 -18.32 10.20
N LEU A 33 -13.78 -18.54 9.35
CA LEU A 33 -13.97 -18.59 7.90
C LEU A 33 -13.66 -20.00 7.40
N ASN A 34 -14.53 -20.54 6.56
CA ASN A 34 -14.25 -21.73 5.76
C ASN A 34 -13.73 -21.25 4.39
N ILE A 35 -12.54 -21.71 4.00
CA ILE A 35 -11.94 -21.40 2.71
C ILE A 35 -11.74 -22.71 1.95
N ASP A 36 -12.54 -22.90 0.92
CA ASP A 36 -12.54 -24.12 0.09
C ASP A 36 -11.91 -23.81 -1.27
N TYR A 37 -10.74 -24.39 -1.52
CA TYR A 37 -10.06 -24.35 -2.81
C TYR A 37 -10.50 -25.52 -3.68
N ARG A 38 -10.71 -25.24 -4.97
CA ARG A 38 -10.88 -26.23 -6.03
C ARG A 38 -9.88 -25.99 -7.16
N PHE A 39 -9.02 -26.97 -7.41
CA PHE A 39 -7.94 -26.89 -8.38
C PHE A 39 -8.32 -27.52 -9.73
N GLY A 40 -8.04 -26.79 -10.81
CA GLY A 40 -8.31 -27.23 -12.19
C GLY A 40 -7.35 -28.30 -12.71
N ARG A 41 -6.21 -28.54 -12.03
CA ARG A 41 -5.19 -29.52 -12.43
C ARG A 41 -4.48 -30.18 -11.25
N ASP A 42 -3.84 -31.32 -11.51
CA ASP A 42 -3.00 -32.04 -10.55
C ASP A 42 -1.64 -31.38 -10.47
N VAL A 43 -1.32 -30.82 -9.31
CA VAL A 43 -0.08 -30.08 -9.05
C VAL A 43 0.49 -30.55 -7.72
N PRO A 44 1.80 -30.85 -7.62
CA PRO A 44 2.43 -31.29 -6.37
C PRO A 44 2.40 -30.24 -5.25
N VAL A 45 2.55 -28.97 -5.60
CA VAL A 45 2.61 -27.85 -4.65
C VAL A 45 1.88 -26.63 -5.20
N TRP A 46 1.05 -26.00 -4.36
CA TRP A 46 0.53 -24.66 -4.59
C TRP A 46 1.16 -23.68 -3.60
N ALA A 47 1.66 -22.54 -4.06
CA ALA A 47 2.22 -21.48 -3.22
C ALA A 47 1.32 -20.26 -3.22
N PHE A 48 1.10 -19.65 -2.05
CA PHE A 48 0.39 -18.38 -1.94
C PHE A 48 1.25 -17.24 -2.47
N GLN A 49 0.69 -16.37 -3.31
CA GLN A 49 1.42 -15.19 -3.80
C GLN A 49 1.75 -14.23 -2.64
N ASP A 50 0.76 -14.02 -1.77
CA ASP A 50 0.84 -13.21 -0.57
C ASP A 50 1.29 -14.08 0.62
N SER A 51 2.53 -13.89 1.06
CA SER A 51 3.21 -14.69 2.09
C SER A 51 4.16 -13.85 2.94
N ALA A 52 3.81 -12.59 3.21
CA ALA A 52 4.59 -11.72 4.08
C ALA A 52 4.76 -12.33 5.49
N LEU A 53 5.74 -11.81 6.21
CA LEU A 53 5.97 -12.14 7.61
C LEU A 53 5.29 -11.08 8.48
N GLU A 54 5.00 -11.43 9.74
CA GLU A 54 4.62 -10.40 10.71
C GLU A 54 5.76 -9.44 10.96
N GLN A 55 5.46 -8.14 11.01
CA GLN A 55 6.44 -7.06 11.15
C GLN A 55 7.34 -7.25 12.38
N ASP A 56 6.76 -7.58 13.54
CA ASP A 56 7.50 -7.65 14.80
C ASP A 56 8.20 -9.01 15.01
N SER A 57 7.49 -10.10 14.74
CA SER A 57 7.96 -11.45 15.06
C SER A 57 8.79 -12.07 13.92
N ARG A 58 8.62 -11.54 12.71
CA ARG A 58 9.13 -12.10 11.45
C ARG A 58 8.76 -13.58 11.27
N GLN A 59 7.64 -14.01 11.85
CA GLN A 59 7.10 -15.35 11.70
C GLN A 59 6.00 -15.38 10.64
N PRO A 60 5.80 -16.51 9.94
CA PRO A 60 4.68 -16.64 9.02
C PRO A 60 3.36 -16.55 9.78
N TRP A 61 2.43 -15.74 9.27
CA TRP A 61 1.13 -15.51 9.90
C TRP A 61 0.11 -16.57 9.48
N ARG A 62 0.09 -16.96 8.20
CA ARG A 62 -0.95 -17.84 7.62
C ARG A 62 -1.01 -19.20 8.30
N PRO A 63 0.11 -19.93 8.53
CA PRO A 63 0.07 -21.24 9.19
C PRO A 63 -0.44 -21.21 10.65
N ARG A 64 -0.46 -20.05 11.30
CA ARG A 64 -1.00 -19.90 12.66
C ARG A 64 -2.50 -19.61 12.68
N GLN A 65 -3.03 -19.03 11.61
CA GLN A 65 -4.42 -18.64 11.51
C GLN A 65 -5.25 -19.62 10.66
N TRP A 66 -4.62 -20.36 9.75
CA TRP A 66 -5.27 -21.26 8.80
C TRP A 66 -4.94 -22.71 9.13
N THR A 67 -5.98 -23.49 9.45
CA THR A 67 -5.87 -24.92 9.72
C THR A 67 -6.33 -25.70 8.49
N VAL A 68 -5.48 -26.57 7.95
CA VAL A 68 -5.86 -27.50 6.88
C VAL A 68 -6.76 -28.58 7.46
N GLU A 69 -7.96 -28.76 6.90
CA GLU A 69 -8.90 -29.83 7.30
C GLU A 69 -8.84 -31.04 6.37
N THR A 70 -8.30 -30.87 5.16
CA THR A 70 -8.18 -31.96 4.18
C THR A 70 -7.13 -33.00 4.61
N PRO A 71 -7.49 -34.29 4.75
CA PRO A 71 -6.55 -35.33 5.12
C PRO A 71 -5.41 -35.49 4.12
N GLY A 72 -4.19 -35.74 4.61
CA GLY A 72 -3.02 -35.93 3.76
C GLY A 72 -2.46 -34.65 3.14
N VAL A 73 -3.00 -33.48 3.48
CA VAL A 73 -2.50 -32.17 3.04
C VAL A 73 -1.88 -31.44 4.21
N VAL A 74 -0.78 -30.73 3.95
CA VAL A 74 -0.12 -29.85 4.92
C VAL A 74 0.12 -28.49 4.32
N MET A 75 0.15 -27.48 5.19
CA MET A 75 0.59 -26.14 4.88
C MET A 75 1.84 -25.80 5.69
N GLU A 76 2.87 -25.30 5.03
CA GLU A 76 4.15 -24.95 5.65
C GLU A 76 4.82 -23.83 4.86
N ARG A 77 5.79 -23.12 5.46
CA ARG A 77 6.60 -22.15 4.74
C ARG A 77 7.81 -22.81 4.08
N ARG A 78 8.09 -22.45 2.83
CA ARG A 78 9.32 -22.80 2.08
C ARG A 78 9.83 -21.57 1.32
N GLY A 79 11.10 -21.22 1.53
CA GLY A 79 11.65 -19.98 1.00
C GLY A 79 10.86 -18.76 1.47
N HIS A 80 10.38 -17.96 0.52
CA HIS A 80 9.59 -16.76 0.78
C HIS A 80 8.06 -17.02 0.82
N TYR A 81 7.62 -18.26 0.65
CA TYR A 81 6.22 -18.58 0.39
C TYR A 81 5.63 -19.58 1.37
N ASP A 82 4.38 -19.34 1.76
CA ASP A 82 3.56 -20.34 2.40
C ASP A 82 3.01 -21.27 1.29
N ILE A 83 3.17 -22.58 1.46
CA ILE A 83 2.85 -23.58 0.45
C ILE A 83 1.86 -24.62 0.98
N ILE A 84 1.06 -25.18 0.07
CA ILE A 84 0.16 -26.31 0.26
C ILE A 84 0.76 -27.50 -0.50
N ARG A 85 0.91 -28.64 0.16
CA ARG A 85 1.39 -29.87 -0.49
C ARG A 85 0.77 -31.13 0.12
N SER A 86 0.79 -32.22 -0.65
CA SER A 86 0.48 -33.55 -0.10
C SER A 86 1.60 -34.04 0.83
N THR A 87 1.25 -34.85 1.82
CA THR A 87 2.21 -35.49 2.74
C THR A 87 2.98 -36.64 2.09
N ASP A 88 2.42 -37.26 1.05
CA ASP A 88 3.02 -38.36 0.30
C ASP A 88 3.91 -37.90 -0.88
N GLY A 89 3.97 -36.59 -1.13
CA GLY A 89 4.72 -35.98 -2.24
C GLY A 89 4.04 -36.08 -3.61
N GLY A 90 2.84 -36.67 -3.68
CA GLY A 90 1.98 -36.66 -4.86
C GLY A 90 1.27 -35.32 -5.09
N PRO A 91 0.38 -35.25 -6.10
CA PRO A 91 -0.45 -34.07 -6.33
C PRO A 91 -1.31 -33.71 -5.12
N VAL A 92 -1.48 -32.41 -4.88
CA VAL A 92 -2.47 -31.90 -3.93
C VAL A 92 -3.87 -32.33 -4.40
N PRO A 93 -4.74 -32.84 -3.50
CA PRO A 93 -6.13 -33.15 -3.82
C PRO A 93 -6.82 -31.97 -4.52
N ARG A 94 -7.72 -32.27 -5.46
CA ARG A 94 -8.43 -31.23 -6.24
C ARG A 94 -9.28 -30.30 -5.38
N GLU A 95 -9.63 -30.73 -4.17
CA GLU A 95 -10.38 -29.95 -3.20
C GLU A 95 -9.59 -29.89 -1.90
N VAL A 96 -9.29 -28.67 -1.45
CA VAL A 96 -8.60 -28.43 -0.18
C VAL A 96 -9.39 -27.43 0.64
N ARG A 97 -9.69 -27.82 1.88
CA ARG A 97 -10.45 -27.01 2.82
C ARG A 97 -9.57 -26.51 3.94
N PHE A 98 -9.74 -25.23 4.25
CA PHE A 98 -9.15 -24.59 5.41
C PHE A 98 -10.26 -24.09 6.33
N ARG A 99 -10.04 -24.28 7.63
CA ARG A 99 -10.73 -23.52 8.67
C ARG A 99 -9.81 -22.44 9.18
N VAL A 100 -10.26 -21.20 9.10
CA VAL A 100 -9.47 -20.01 9.43
C VAL A 100 -10.08 -19.33 10.64
N ARG A 101 -9.21 -18.95 11.57
CA ARG A 101 -9.55 -18.05 12.68
C ARG A 101 -8.78 -16.74 12.49
N PRO A 102 -9.40 -15.72 11.89
CA PRO A 102 -8.68 -14.51 11.53
C PRO A 102 -8.14 -13.77 12.76
N GLN A 103 -6.93 -13.21 12.65
CA GLN A 103 -6.32 -12.36 13.66
C GLN A 103 -5.79 -11.09 12.98
N ALA A 104 -5.96 -9.95 13.66
CA ALA A 104 -5.31 -8.71 13.26
C ALA A 104 -3.83 -8.82 13.60
N VAL A 105 -2.98 -8.77 12.57
CA VAL A 105 -1.52 -8.83 12.67
C VAL A 105 -0.93 -7.81 11.71
N ASP A 106 0.16 -7.16 12.11
CA ASP A 106 0.88 -6.25 11.22
C ASP A 106 1.84 -7.05 10.33
N LEU A 107 1.77 -6.83 9.01
CA LEU A 107 2.52 -7.58 8.00
C LEU A 107 3.58 -6.71 7.31
N GLU A 108 4.72 -7.32 6.98
CA GLU A 108 5.79 -6.69 6.18
C GLU A 108 5.32 -6.46 4.74
N ALA A 109 4.96 -5.22 4.40
CA ALA A 109 4.61 -4.80 3.03
C ALA A 109 3.47 -5.60 2.36
N GLU A 110 2.50 -6.08 3.14
CA GLU A 110 1.28 -6.77 2.68
C GLU A 110 0.04 -6.24 3.41
N TYR A 111 -1.14 -6.38 2.79
CA TYR A 111 -2.42 -5.97 3.36
C TYR A 111 -2.90 -6.95 4.44
N PRO A 112 -3.06 -6.52 5.70
CA PRO A 112 -3.48 -7.42 6.77
C PRO A 112 -5.00 -7.65 6.75
N THR A 113 -5.44 -8.73 7.42
CA THR A 113 -6.86 -8.88 7.74
C THR A 113 -7.29 -7.81 8.75
N LEU A 114 -8.43 -7.17 8.48
CA LEU A 114 -9.01 -6.21 9.41
C LEU A 114 -10.08 -6.88 10.27
N LEU A 115 -9.98 -6.70 11.58
CA LEU A 115 -10.99 -7.14 12.53
C LEU A 115 -11.77 -5.96 13.07
N PHE A 116 -13.10 -6.11 13.09
CA PHE A 116 -14.01 -5.15 13.69
C PHE A 116 -14.49 -5.67 15.04
N SER A 117 -14.70 -4.78 16.00
CA SER A 117 -15.10 -5.09 17.37
C SER A 117 -16.48 -5.76 17.48
N ASN A 118 -17.32 -5.68 16.44
CA ASN A 118 -18.58 -6.42 16.36
C ASN A 118 -18.43 -7.81 15.72
N GLY A 119 -17.20 -8.25 15.46
CA GLY A 119 -16.87 -9.55 14.87
C GLY A 119 -16.90 -9.57 13.34
N ALA A 120 -17.17 -8.45 12.66
CA ALA A 120 -16.99 -8.36 11.22
C ALA A 120 -15.49 -8.45 10.86
N VAL A 121 -15.22 -8.99 9.67
CA VAL A 121 -13.86 -9.24 9.19
C VAL A 121 -13.76 -8.73 7.76
N ALA A 122 -12.72 -7.95 7.45
CA ALA A 122 -12.42 -7.59 6.07
C ALA A 122 -11.14 -8.29 5.62
N LEU A 123 -11.23 -9.01 4.49
CA LEU A 123 -10.12 -9.72 3.89
C LEU A 123 -9.67 -9.03 2.58
N PRO A 124 -8.34 -8.90 2.35
CA PRO A 124 -7.82 -8.51 1.05
C PRO A 124 -8.17 -9.57 0.00
N THR A 125 -8.62 -9.15 -1.18
CA THR A 125 -9.04 -10.06 -2.26
C THR A 125 -7.92 -10.94 -2.81
N ARG A 126 -6.68 -10.41 -2.84
CA ARG A 126 -5.49 -11.06 -3.43
C ARG A 126 -4.83 -12.10 -2.51
N GLN A 127 -5.19 -12.11 -1.22
CA GLN A 127 -4.63 -13.02 -0.21
C GLN A 127 -4.92 -14.51 -0.50
N LEU A 128 -5.81 -14.80 -1.45
CA LEU A 128 -6.22 -16.15 -1.87
C LEU A 128 -5.59 -16.59 -3.19
N ASP A 129 -4.72 -15.78 -3.77
CA ASP A 129 -4.06 -16.14 -5.01
C ASP A 129 -2.92 -17.10 -4.77
N ILE A 130 -2.82 -18.06 -5.68
CA ILE A 130 -1.79 -19.09 -5.63
C ILE A 130 -1.21 -19.35 -7.00
N PHE A 131 -0.02 -19.96 -7.03
CA PHE A 131 0.61 -20.44 -8.24
C PHE A 131 1.16 -21.85 -8.04
N ALA A 132 1.23 -22.61 -9.13
CA ALA A 132 1.69 -23.98 -9.14
C ALA A 132 3.22 -24.05 -9.10
N LEU A 133 3.71 -25.03 -8.37
CA LEU A 133 5.12 -25.40 -8.32
C LEU A 133 5.29 -26.90 -8.52
N PRO A 134 6.39 -27.32 -9.18
CA PRO A 134 6.63 -28.73 -9.46
C PRO A 134 7.06 -29.53 -8.23
N SER A 135 7.50 -28.87 -7.15
CA SER A 135 7.89 -29.51 -5.89
C SER A 135 8.01 -28.49 -4.75
N ALA A 136 8.11 -28.97 -3.51
CA ALA A 136 8.34 -28.12 -2.35
C ALA A 136 9.73 -27.45 -2.40
N GLN A 137 10.74 -28.14 -2.94
CA GLN A 137 12.09 -27.60 -3.12
C GLN A 137 12.11 -26.43 -4.12
N ALA A 138 11.24 -26.47 -5.14
CA ALA A 138 11.15 -25.40 -6.12
C ALA A 138 10.73 -24.06 -5.50
N ALA A 139 9.95 -24.07 -4.41
CA ALA A 139 9.54 -22.87 -3.69
C ALA A 139 10.72 -22.08 -3.11
N GLU A 140 11.81 -22.75 -2.73
CA GLU A 140 13.03 -22.11 -2.21
C GLU A 140 13.82 -21.35 -3.29
N GLN A 141 13.54 -21.63 -4.57
CA GLN A 141 14.19 -20.97 -5.71
C GLN A 141 13.33 -19.85 -6.30
N VAL A 142 12.09 -19.68 -5.83
CA VAL A 142 11.25 -18.55 -6.22
C VAL A 142 11.73 -17.33 -5.43
N PRO A 143 12.16 -16.25 -6.09
CA PRO A 143 12.52 -15.02 -5.40
C PRO A 143 11.29 -14.35 -4.82
N ASP A 144 11.50 -13.48 -3.84
CA ASP A 144 10.45 -12.68 -3.19
C ASP A 144 9.66 -11.78 -4.16
N ASP A 145 10.35 -11.16 -5.12
CA ASP A 145 9.72 -10.31 -6.15
C ASP A 145 9.27 -11.11 -7.38
N LEU A 146 7.94 -11.17 -7.57
CA LEU A 146 7.28 -11.87 -8.67
C LEU A 146 7.13 -11.03 -9.95
N ASN A 147 7.49 -9.74 -9.95
CA ASN A 147 7.19 -8.76 -11.02
C ASN A 147 7.75 -9.11 -12.41
N ARG A 148 8.75 -10.00 -12.49
CA ARG A 148 9.43 -10.37 -13.75
C ARG A 148 9.42 -11.87 -14.00
N ILE A 149 8.56 -12.60 -13.27
CA ILE A 149 8.50 -14.05 -13.33
C ILE A 149 7.19 -14.47 -13.97
N ARG A 150 7.31 -15.40 -14.91
CA ARG A 150 6.15 -16.09 -15.44
C ARG A 150 5.72 -17.15 -14.43
N LEU A 151 4.59 -16.91 -13.79
CA LEU A 151 3.99 -17.85 -12.85
C LEU A 151 3.07 -18.81 -13.59
N ASP A 152 3.14 -20.09 -13.22
CA ASP A 152 2.20 -21.08 -13.70
C ASP A 152 0.97 -21.11 -12.76
N GLY A 153 0.01 -20.24 -13.03
CA GLY A 153 -1.16 -20.04 -12.16
C GLY A 153 -1.72 -18.64 -12.42
N GLY A 154 -2.40 -18.07 -11.43
CA GLY A 154 -2.85 -16.70 -11.53
C GLY A 154 -3.90 -16.28 -10.52
N PRO A 155 -4.56 -15.12 -10.75
CA PRO A 155 -5.68 -14.65 -9.95
C PRO A 155 -6.68 -15.78 -9.70
N SER A 156 -6.93 -16.09 -8.43
CA SER A 156 -7.96 -17.03 -8.03
C SER A 156 -9.34 -16.42 -8.30
N ARG A 157 -10.27 -17.20 -8.85
CA ARG A 157 -11.69 -16.81 -8.88
C ARG A 157 -12.29 -17.10 -7.52
N VAL A 158 -12.57 -16.07 -6.74
CA VAL A 158 -13.05 -16.19 -5.36
C VAL A 158 -14.53 -15.84 -5.27
N THR A 159 -15.34 -16.74 -4.73
CA THR A 159 -16.73 -16.49 -4.33
C THR A 159 -16.80 -16.24 -2.83
N TRP A 160 -17.42 -15.13 -2.43
CA TRP A 160 -17.53 -14.67 -1.05
C TRP A 160 -18.97 -14.76 -0.57
N ARG A 161 -19.16 -15.32 0.62
CA ARG A 161 -20.46 -15.50 1.30
C ARG A 161 -20.32 -15.30 2.80
N ASP A 162 -21.37 -14.79 3.44
CA ASP A 162 -21.52 -14.80 4.89
C ASP A 162 -22.86 -15.44 5.23
N GLU A 163 -22.85 -16.42 6.13
CA GLU A 163 -24.07 -17.14 6.53
C GLU A 163 -25.07 -16.25 7.29
N ASN A 164 -24.60 -15.13 7.84
CA ASN A 164 -25.40 -14.21 8.64
C ASN A 164 -25.88 -12.98 7.85
N GLY A 165 -25.55 -12.86 6.56
CA GLY A 165 -26.01 -11.74 5.74
C GLY A 165 -25.16 -11.46 4.50
N PRO A 166 -25.44 -10.37 3.77
CA PRO A 166 -24.68 -10.02 2.58
C PRO A 166 -23.27 -9.54 2.90
N VAL A 167 -22.30 -9.87 2.05
CA VAL A 167 -20.94 -9.31 2.08
C VAL A 167 -20.93 -7.87 1.56
N LEU A 168 -19.97 -7.06 2.00
CA LEU A 168 -19.76 -5.68 1.56
C LEU A 168 -18.51 -5.59 0.68
N PHE A 169 -18.68 -5.01 -0.50
CA PHE A 169 -17.59 -4.73 -1.43
C PHE A 169 -17.85 -3.43 -2.18
N ASN A 170 -16.85 -2.55 -2.23
CA ASN A 170 -16.94 -1.22 -2.85
C ASN A 170 -18.23 -0.47 -2.47
N GLY A 171 -18.60 -0.52 -1.18
CA GLY A 171 -19.72 0.24 -0.61
C GLY A 171 -21.09 -0.37 -0.88
N ARG A 172 -21.15 -1.54 -1.53
CA ARG A 172 -22.40 -2.22 -1.90
C ARG A 172 -22.49 -3.57 -1.22
N ARG A 173 -23.65 -3.85 -0.61
CA ARG A 173 -23.98 -5.17 -0.07
C ARG A 173 -24.42 -6.12 -1.18
N ARG A 174 -23.96 -7.36 -1.10
CA ARG A 174 -24.25 -8.46 -2.03
C ARG A 174 -24.42 -9.76 -1.26
N ASP A 175 -25.48 -10.51 -1.53
CA ASP A 175 -25.67 -11.84 -0.90
C ASP A 175 -24.54 -12.80 -1.29
N GLU A 176 -24.03 -12.65 -2.51
CA GLU A 176 -22.87 -13.36 -3.03
C GLU A 176 -22.06 -12.40 -3.93
N LEU A 177 -20.74 -12.50 -3.84
CA LEU A 177 -19.80 -11.75 -4.67
C LEU A 177 -18.77 -12.69 -5.27
N THR A 178 -18.44 -12.52 -6.55
CA THR A 178 -17.25 -13.15 -7.14
C THR A 178 -16.23 -12.09 -7.50
N THR A 179 -15.00 -12.26 -7.04
CA THR A 179 -13.82 -11.49 -7.44
C THR A 179 -12.85 -12.40 -8.21
N THR A 180 -11.99 -11.84 -9.03
CA THR A 180 -10.93 -12.56 -9.71
C THR A 180 -9.61 -11.81 -9.58
N ASP A 181 -9.55 -10.57 -10.03
CA ASP A 181 -8.31 -9.80 -10.07
C ASP A 181 -8.38 -8.42 -9.41
N GLU A 182 -9.54 -8.07 -8.86
CA GLU A 182 -9.75 -6.83 -8.14
C GLU A 182 -8.79 -6.73 -6.95
N ARG A 183 -8.25 -5.53 -6.72
CA ARG A 183 -7.44 -5.19 -5.53
C ARG A 183 -8.29 -4.36 -4.59
N SER A 184 -8.89 -5.01 -3.60
CA SER A 184 -9.78 -4.35 -2.62
C SER A 184 -9.92 -5.24 -1.38
N TYR A 185 -10.83 -4.87 -0.47
CA TYR A 185 -11.27 -5.70 0.64
C TYR A 185 -12.71 -6.18 0.43
N VAL A 186 -12.97 -7.42 0.81
CA VAL A 186 -14.33 -7.93 1.02
C VAL A 186 -14.58 -7.98 2.52
N LEU A 187 -15.60 -7.26 2.98
CA LEU A 187 -16.02 -7.28 4.38
C LEU A 187 -17.17 -8.27 4.57
N LEU A 188 -16.96 -9.22 5.47
CA LEU A 188 -17.94 -10.20 5.94
C LEU A 188 -18.41 -9.78 7.33
N GLY A 189 -19.72 -9.81 7.55
CA GLY A 189 -20.37 -9.38 8.80
C GLY A 189 -21.04 -8.01 8.71
N GLU A 190 -21.69 -7.65 9.81
CA GLU A 190 -22.41 -6.38 9.97
C GLU A 190 -21.44 -5.20 9.94
N ALA A 191 -21.74 -4.21 9.11
CA ALA A 191 -20.99 -2.97 8.99
C ALA A 191 -21.83 -1.91 8.29
N THR A 192 -21.79 -0.69 8.81
CA THR A 192 -22.54 0.44 8.27
C THR A 192 -21.68 1.20 7.29
N VAL A 193 -22.14 1.30 6.05
CA VAL A 193 -21.60 2.28 5.09
C VAL A 193 -22.28 3.60 5.36
N THR A 194 -21.52 4.60 5.78
CA THR A 194 -22.00 5.97 5.97
C THR A 194 -21.57 6.82 4.79
N PRO A 195 -22.49 7.26 3.92
CA PRO A 195 -22.16 8.21 2.86
C PRO A 195 -21.68 9.53 3.46
N GLY A 196 -20.67 10.12 2.85
CA GLY A 196 -20.14 11.44 3.18
C GLY A 196 -19.92 12.30 1.94
N ASP A 197 -19.34 13.46 2.14
CA ASP A 197 -19.04 14.40 1.05
C ASP A 197 -17.80 13.95 0.27
N GLY A 198 -18.01 13.38 -0.91
CA GLY A 198 -16.93 12.92 -1.80
C GLY A 198 -16.19 11.65 -1.34
N LEU A 199 -16.58 11.04 -0.21
CA LEU A 199 -16.13 9.74 0.28
C LEU A 199 -17.21 9.09 1.15
N SER A 200 -17.23 7.77 1.23
CA SER A 200 -18.03 7.02 2.20
C SER A 200 -17.13 6.43 3.28
N THR A 201 -17.67 6.12 4.45
CA THR A 201 -16.90 5.53 5.54
C THR A 201 -17.51 4.22 6.01
N VAL A 202 -16.67 3.28 6.40
CA VAL A 202 -17.03 2.05 7.09
C VAL A 202 -16.18 1.99 8.34
N MET A 203 -16.77 2.33 9.48
CA MET A 203 -16.03 2.48 10.73
C MET A 203 -16.41 1.39 11.72
N ASP A 204 -15.43 0.94 12.47
CA ASP A 204 -15.64 0.12 13.64
C ASP A 204 -16.64 0.76 14.60
N PRO A 205 -17.69 0.03 15.05
CA PRO A 205 -18.71 0.61 15.90
C PRO A 205 -18.22 1.03 17.29
N ASN A 206 -17.10 0.48 17.76
CA ASN A 206 -16.47 0.84 19.03
C ASN A 206 -15.22 1.73 18.83
N LEU A 207 -15.00 2.27 17.63
CA LEU A 207 -13.94 3.24 17.38
C LEU A 207 -14.10 4.45 18.33
N PRO A 208 -13.02 4.94 18.96
CA PRO A 208 -13.06 6.19 19.72
C PRO A 208 -13.73 7.32 18.90
N PRO A 209 -14.80 7.98 19.40
CA PRO A 209 -15.61 8.88 18.60
C PRO A 209 -14.84 10.00 17.90
N TRP A 210 -13.81 10.53 18.58
CA TRP A 210 -12.97 11.61 18.05
C TRP A 210 -12.26 11.20 16.75
N ILE A 211 -11.85 9.93 16.60
CA ILE A 211 -11.21 9.44 15.37
C ILE A 211 -12.21 9.47 14.21
N GLY A 212 -13.41 8.95 14.45
CA GLY A 212 -14.47 8.93 13.44
C GLY A 212 -14.91 10.34 13.03
N GLU A 213 -14.89 11.30 13.96
CA GLU A 213 -15.15 12.72 13.68
C GLU A 213 -14.03 13.38 12.88
N GLU A 214 -12.76 13.16 13.24
CA GLU A 214 -11.60 13.67 12.50
C GLU A 214 -11.57 13.15 11.06
N ILE A 215 -11.81 11.85 10.84
CA ILE A 215 -11.84 11.27 9.50
C ILE A 215 -12.97 11.89 8.66
N ARG A 216 -14.20 11.95 9.20
CA ARG A 216 -15.35 12.52 8.49
C ARG A 216 -15.20 14.02 8.23
N GLY A 217 -14.50 14.75 9.10
CA GLY A 217 -14.28 16.19 8.95
C GLY A 217 -13.11 16.55 8.04
N PHE A 218 -12.00 15.82 8.11
CA PHE A 218 -10.76 16.15 7.42
C PHE A 218 -10.66 15.54 6.02
N ALA A 219 -11.02 14.27 5.86
CA ALA A 219 -10.85 13.57 4.58
C ALA A 219 -11.59 14.23 3.39
N PRO A 220 -12.83 14.74 3.53
CA PRO A 220 -13.49 15.49 2.45
C PRO A 220 -12.72 16.75 2.04
N ARG A 221 -12.10 17.45 2.99
CA ARG A 221 -11.35 18.70 2.73
C ARG A 221 -10.09 18.42 1.92
N VAL A 222 -9.37 17.35 2.24
CA VAL A 222 -8.22 16.88 1.44
C VAL A 222 -8.68 16.50 0.04
N GLY A 223 -9.76 15.71 -0.07
CA GLY A 223 -10.32 15.30 -1.36
C GLY A 223 -10.72 16.49 -2.24
N HIS A 224 -11.35 17.53 -1.67
CA HIS A 224 -11.63 18.78 -2.37
C HIS A 224 -10.36 19.48 -2.84
N TYR A 225 -9.38 19.65 -1.94
CA TYR A 225 -8.12 20.28 -2.27
C TYR A 225 -7.43 19.60 -3.46
N TYR A 226 -7.33 18.27 -3.47
CA TYR A 226 -6.74 17.54 -4.60
C TYR A 226 -7.56 17.66 -5.88
N ARG A 227 -8.90 17.53 -5.81
CA ARG A 227 -9.77 17.70 -6.99
C ARG A 227 -9.66 19.09 -7.60
N ASP A 228 -9.58 20.12 -6.77
CA ASP A 228 -9.45 21.50 -7.23
C ASP A 228 -8.12 21.73 -7.96
N ARG A 229 -7.04 21.09 -7.50
CA ARG A 229 -5.70 21.22 -8.11
C ARG A 229 -5.50 20.33 -9.33
N LEU A 230 -5.98 19.09 -9.31
CA LEU A 230 -5.66 18.05 -10.29
C LEU A 230 -6.82 17.69 -11.22
N GLY A 231 -8.05 18.06 -10.86
CA GLY A 231 -9.28 17.53 -11.46
C GLY A 231 -9.69 16.20 -10.83
N ALA A 232 -10.75 15.57 -11.33
CA ALA A 232 -11.16 14.26 -10.84
C ALA A 232 -10.04 13.22 -11.03
N PRO A 233 -9.85 12.27 -10.10
CA PRO A 233 -9.01 11.12 -10.36
C PRO A 233 -9.59 10.31 -11.53
N GLY A 234 -8.75 9.50 -12.18
CA GLY A 234 -9.10 8.66 -13.32
C GLY A 234 -10.32 7.77 -13.10
N SER A 235 -10.78 7.13 -14.18
CA SER A 235 -12.10 6.50 -14.38
C SER A 235 -12.47 5.32 -13.46
N GLY A 236 -12.56 5.55 -12.16
CA GLY A 236 -13.26 4.70 -11.19
C GLY A 236 -14.46 5.47 -10.65
N GLY A 237 -15.62 5.32 -11.28
CA GLY A 237 -16.83 6.13 -11.02
C GLY A 237 -17.53 5.88 -9.67
N ASP A 238 -16.89 5.20 -8.72
CA ASP A 238 -17.44 4.96 -7.38
C ASP A 238 -16.81 5.93 -6.36
N THR A 239 -17.64 6.40 -5.42
CA THR A 239 -17.20 7.23 -4.30
C THR A 239 -16.17 6.46 -3.46
N PRO A 240 -14.95 6.99 -3.23
CA PRO A 240 -13.94 6.31 -2.43
C PRO A 240 -14.43 5.98 -1.02
N ILE A 241 -13.90 4.91 -0.43
CA ILE A 241 -14.29 4.44 0.90
C ILE A 241 -13.11 4.57 1.86
N VAL A 242 -13.36 5.02 3.09
CA VAL A 242 -12.43 4.89 4.21
C VAL A 242 -12.95 3.81 5.15
N MET A 243 -12.22 2.70 5.26
CA MET A 243 -12.51 1.59 6.14
C MET A 243 -11.59 1.67 7.37
N VAL A 244 -12.17 1.64 8.57
CA VAL A 244 -11.43 1.86 9.83
C VAL A 244 -11.73 0.74 10.80
N ALA A 245 -10.70 0.02 11.21
CA ALA A 245 -10.76 -1.04 12.22
C ALA A 245 -10.23 -0.57 13.58
N TRP A 246 -10.75 -1.16 14.67
CA TRP A 246 -10.34 -0.88 16.04
C TRP A 246 -10.02 -2.17 16.80
N ASN A 247 -8.73 -2.38 17.11
CA ASN A 247 -8.25 -3.60 17.77
C ASN A 247 -8.41 -3.55 19.31
N GLY A 248 -8.88 -2.41 19.85
CA GLY A 248 -9.18 -2.27 21.26
C GLY A 248 -8.14 -1.46 22.06
N PRO A 249 -8.45 -1.16 23.34
CA PRO A 249 -7.64 -0.31 24.19
C PRO A 249 -6.48 -1.09 24.85
N THR A 250 -5.61 -1.70 24.05
CA THR A 250 -4.43 -2.44 24.54
C THR A 250 -3.55 -1.57 25.43
N GLU A 251 -3.15 -2.13 26.58
CA GLU A 251 -2.35 -1.45 27.59
C GLU A 251 -0.98 -1.03 27.05
N SER A 252 -0.55 0.19 27.40
CA SER A 252 0.76 0.74 27.00
C SER A 252 1.01 0.78 25.48
N MET A 253 -0.03 0.64 24.66
CA MET A 253 0.06 0.71 23.21
C MET A 253 -0.52 2.02 22.69
N THR A 254 0.10 2.53 21.61
CA THR A 254 -0.39 3.63 20.78
C THR A 254 -0.03 3.28 19.36
N SER A 255 -0.97 2.68 18.63
CA SER A 255 -0.75 2.23 17.26
C SER A 255 -1.79 2.81 16.31
N MET A 256 -1.29 3.21 15.15
CA MET A 256 -2.09 3.57 13.98
C MET A 256 -1.37 3.03 12.76
N GLY A 257 -2.06 2.20 11.99
CA GLY A 257 -1.60 1.66 10.72
C GLY A 257 -2.61 1.94 9.62
N GLY A 258 -2.23 1.62 8.39
CA GLY A 258 -3.15 1.67 7.27
C GLY A 258 -2.50 1.44 5.92
N SER A 259 -3.34 1.48 4.90
CA SER A 259 -2.93 1.33 3.51
C SER A 259 -4.00 1.88 2.55
N VAL A 260 -3.72 1.87 1.24
CA VAL A 260 -4.66 2.23 0.18
C VAL A 260 -4.74 1.15 -0.89
N LEU A 261 -5.93 0.98 -1.43
CA LEU A 261 -6.28 0.16 -2.59
C LEU A 261 -7.13 1.01 -3.56
N PRO A 262 -7.29 0.60 -4.82
CA PRO A 262 -8.26 1.20 -5.75
C PRO A 262 -9.60 1.58 -5.10
N GLY A 263 -9.88 2.88 -4.98
CA GLY A 263 -11.10 3.40 -4.34
C GLY A 263 -11.27 3.15 -2.84
N LEU A 264 -10.25 2.70 -2.10
CA LEU A 264 -10.37 2.32 -0.69
C LEU A 264 -9.13 2.74 0.12
N ILE A 265 -9.34 3.49 1.20
CA ILE A 265 -8.34 3.74 2.25
C ILE A 265 -8.69 2.83 3.43
N VAL A 266 -7.68 2.16 3.98
CA VAL A 266 -7.78 1.29 5.14
C VAL A 266 -6.98 1.90 6.29
N MET A 267 -7.57 1.94 7.47
CA MET A 267 -6.92 2.38 8.70
C MET A 267 -7.18 1.37 9.81
N SER A 268 -6.19 1.14 10.65
CA SER A 268 -6.31 0.37 11.89
C SER A 268 -5.81 1.21 13.06
N PHE A 269 -6.52 1.13 14.19
CA PHE A 269 -6.14 1.79 15.42
C PHE A 269 -6.06 0.76 16.55
N GLU A 270 -5.10 0.93 17.45
CA GLU A 270 -4.99 0.12 18.66
C GLU A 270 -4.38 0.91 19.82
N GLY A 271 -4.82 0.58 21.03
CA GLY A 271 -4.13 0.94 22.26
C GLY A 271 -4.76 2.10 23.03
N ARG A 272 -4.48 2.16 24.33
CA ARG A 272 -5.04 3.23 25.20
C ARG A 272 -4.63 4.63 24.77
N GLY A 273 -3.47 4.80 24.14
CA GLY A 273 -2.98 6.11 23.72
C GLY A 273 -3.79 6.80 22.63
N VAL A 274 -4.64 6.07 21.89
CA VAL A 274 -5.53 6.65 20.86
C VAL A 274 -6.99 6.75 21.32
N THR A 275 -7.30 6.40 22.57
CA THR A 275 -8.67 6.51 23.11
C THR A 275 -9.11 7.95 23.38
N SER A 276 -8.14 8.86 23.48
CA SER A 276 -8.34 10.31 23.59
C SER A 276 -7.50 11.03 22.53
N PRO A 277 -7.93 12.20 22.04
CA PRO A 277 -7.19 12.92 21.02
C PRO A 277 -5.85 13.40 21.59
N GLN A 278 -4.76 12.98 20.95
CA GLN A 278 -3.40 13.48 21.19
C GLN A 278 -2.97 14.27 19.95
N PRO A 279 -2.35 15.46 20.09
CA PRO A 279 -1.96 16.28 18.95
C PRO A 279 -1.16 15.50 17.89
N GLU A 280 -0.22 14.67 18.32
CA GLU A 280 0.64 13.87 17.43
C GLU A 280 -0.15 12.82 16.64
N ILE A 281 -1.15 12.18 17.27
CA ILE A 281 -1.99 11.18 16.60
C ILE A 281 -2.99 11.84 15.66
N VAL A 282 -3.53 13.01 16.03
CA VAL A 282 -4.40 13.79 15.14
C VAL A 282 -3.63 14.22 13.90
N GLU A 283 -2.45 14.81 14.07
CA GLU A 283 -1.60 15.23 12.95
C GLU A 283 -1.21 14.04 12.08
N ARG A 284 -0.76 12.94 12.68
CA ARG A 284 -0.40 11.72 11.94
C ARG A 284 -1.58 11.12 11.19
N SER A 285 -2.78 11.10 11.78
CA SER A 285 -4.02 10.64 11.12
C SER A 285 -4.37 11.51 9.92
N ARG A 286 -4.23 12.84 10.06
CA ARG A 286 -4.47 13.79 8.96
C ARG A 286 -3.45 13.62 7.85
N TRP A 287 -2.17 13.51 8.18
CA TRP A 287 -1.11 13.24 7.21
C TRP A 287 -1.38 11.95 6.45
N PHE A 288 -1.76 10.88 7.16
CA PHE A 288 -2.10 9.59 6.57
C PHE A 288 -3.26 9.70 5.58
N ILE A 289 -4.36 10.37 5.97
CA ILE A 289 -5.49 10.65 5.05
C ILE A 289 -5.04 11.45 3.83
N GLY A 290 -4.14 12.43 4.03
CA GLY A 290 -3.52 13.20 2.96
C GLY A 290 -2.73 12.33 1.99
N HIS A 291 -1.89 11.44 2.52
CA HIS A 291 -1.03 10.51 1.79
C HIS A 291 -1.86 9.50 1.01
N GLU A 292 -2.71 8.75 1.68
CA GLU A 292 -3.53 7.73 1.03
C GLU A 292 -4.52 8.32 0.03
N GLY A 293 -5.05 9.52 0.33
CA GLY A 293 -5.89 10.26 -0.62
C GLY A 293 -5.14 10.69 -1.89
N ALA A 294 -3.82 10.91 -1.81
CA ALA A 294 -3.00 11.27 -2.96
C ALA A 294 -2.85 10.09 -3.94
N HIS A 295 -2.87 8.85 -3.44
CA HIS A 295 -2.75 7.64 -4.27
C HIS A 295 -3.94 7.43 -5.23
N PHE A 296 -5.07 8.14 -5.05
CA PHE A 296 -6.13 8.18 -6.07
C PHE A 296 -5.65 8.80 -7.40
N TRP A 297 -4.63 9.66 -7.35
CA TRP A 297 -3.93 10.14 -8.54
C TRP A 297 -2.63 9.36 -8.76
N LEU A 298 -1.75 9.34 -7.77
CA LEU A 298 -0.45 8.66 -7.79
C LEU A 298 -0.56 7.22 -7.30
N GLY A 299 -1.12 6.32 -8.10
CA GLY A 299 -1.28 4.91 -7.79
C GLY A 299 -2.47 4.29 -8.53
N GLN A 300 -3.51 5.11 -8.76
CA GLN A 300 -4.73 4.68 -9.46
C GLN A 300 -4.91 5.36 -10.81
N THR A 301 -4.76 6.69 -10.90
CA THR A 301 -4.83 7.39 -12.19
C THR A 301 -3.60 7.07 -13.03
N VAL A 302 -2.44 7.10 -12.40
CA VAL A 302 -1.19 6.56 -12.95
C VAL A 302 -0.51 5.69 -11.91
N ARG A 303 0.10 4.59 -12.34
CA ARG A 303 0.95 3.72 -11.51
C ARG A 303 2.39 3.76 -11.99
N TYR A 304 3.36 3.43 -11.13
CA TYR A 304 4.73 3.23 -11.59
C TYR A 304 4.85 1.98 -12.48
N ALA A 305 5.89 1.92 -13.32
CA ALA A 305 6.09 0.78 -14.22
C ALA A 305 6.58 -0.48 -13.49
N PHE A 306 7.46 -0.30 -12.50
CA PHE A 306 8.12 -1.37 -11.76
C PHE A 306 8.27 -1.01 -10.27
N ALA A 307 8.38 -2.01 -9.39
CA ALA A 307 8.47 -1.78 -7.93
C ALA A 307 9.71 -0.97 -7.50
N ASP A 308 10.80 -1.02 -8.27
CA ASP A 308 11.99 -0.18 -8.08
C ASP A 308 11.75 1.31 -8.43
N GLU A 309 10.59 1.64 -9.01
CA GLU A 309 10.11 2.98 -9.31
C GLU A 309 9.02 3.48 -8.33
N ALA A 310 8.76 2.76 -7.24
CA ALA A 310 7.76 3.14 -6.24
C ALA A 310 7.97 4.54 -5.64
N TRP A 311 9.20 5.05 -5.67
CA TRP A 311 9.53 6.43 -5.26
C TRP A 311 8.71 7.51 -5.99
N ILE A 312 8.21 7.22 -7.20
CA ILE A 312 7.38 8.16 -7.96
C ILE A 312 6.04 8.39 -7.25
N THR A 313 5.41 7.32 -6.77
CA THR A 313 4.08 7.40 -6.14
C THR A 313 4.18 7.68 -4.66
N GLU A 314 5.05 6.98 -3.93
CA GLU A 314 5.16 7.12 -2.46
C GLU A 314 5.65 8.51 -2.06
N GLY A 315 6.83 8.92 -2.53
CA GLY A 315 7.35 10.24 -2.18
C GLY A 315 6.60 11.40 -2.84
N GLY A 316 5.92 11.14 -3.97
CA GLY A 316 5.00 12.10 -4.58
C GLY A 316 3.73 12.30 -3.75
N ALA A 317 3.21 11.23 -3.13
CA ALA A 317 2.09 11.27 -2.19
C ALA A 317 2.46 11.97 -0.88
N ASP A 318 3.67 11.74 -0.35
CA ASP A 318 4.19 12.47 0.83
C ASP A 318 4.15 13.99 0.58
N LEU A 319 4.67 14.45 -0.57
CA LEU A 319 4.68 15.87 -0.89
C LEU A 319 3.27 16.42 -1.12
N MET A 320 2.36 15.65 -1.73
CA MET A 320 0.95 16.03 -1.83
C MET A 320 0.30 16.21 -0.45
N ALA A 321 0.53 15.26 0.47
CA ALA A 321 0.01 15.29 1.84
C ALA A 321 0.50 16.52 2.59
N VAL A 322 1.81 16.75 2.60
CA VAL A 322 2.43 17.92 3.25
C VAL A 322 1.81 19.22 2.74
N ARG A 323 1.65 19.37 1.42
CA ARG A 323 1.08 20.59 0.83
C ARG A 323 -0.41 20.74 1.12
N ALA A 324 -1.17 19.66 1.12
CA ALA A 324 -2.58 19.67 1.50
C ALA A 324 -2.76 20.05 2.98
N LEU A 325 -2.00 19.44 3.88
CA LEU A 325 -2.05 19.76 5.31
C LEU A 325 -1.70 21.22 5.54
N LYS A 326 -0.62 21.73 4.93
CA LYS A 326 -0.25 23.15 5.05
C LYS A 326 -1.32 24.11 4.53
N ALA A 327 -2.02 23.74 3.47
CA ALA A 327 -3.11 24.55 2.92
C ALA A 327 -4.37 24.52 3.80
N LEU A 328 -4.63 23.40 4.49
CA LEU A 328 -5.82 23.18 5.31
C LEU A 328 -5.63 23.58 6.78
N ASP A 329 -4.38 23.62 7.25
CA ASP A 329 -3.94 24.03 8.57
C ASP A 329 -2.65 24.87 8.44
N ALA A 330 -2.79 26.18 8.63
CA ALA A 330 -1.66 27.10 8.52
C ALA A 330 -0.57 26.85 9.57
N ASN A 331 -0.91 26.22 10.70
CA ASN A 331 0.03 25.94 11.79
C ASN A 331 0.83 24.65 11.57
N TYR A 332 0.46 23.83 10.58
CA TYR A 332 1.22 22.62 10.25
C TYR A 332 2.67 22.97 9.89
N ASP A 333 3.64 22.31 10.53
CA ASP A 333 5.07 22.52 10.29
C ASP A 333 5.54 21.65 9.12
N ASP A 334 5.14 22.07 7.92
CA ASP A 334 5.51 21.42 6.66
C ASP A 334 7.02 21.34 6.45
N ARG A 335 7.77 22.29 7.02
CA ARG A 335 9.23 22.29 6.95
C ARG A 335 9.84 21.19 7.83
N ALA A 336 9.34 20.98 9.04
CA ALA A 336 9.82 19.90 9.90
C ALA A 336 9.58 18.52 9.26
N GLU A 337 8.39 18.30 8.68
CA GLU A 337 8.08 17.05 7.97
C GLU A 337 9.02 16.83 6.78
N LEU A 338 9.15 17.82 5.89
CA LEU A 338 10.04 17.72 4.72
C LEU A 338 11.51 17.62 5.11
N GLN A 339 11.91 18.17 6.25
CA GLN A 339 13.28 18.02 6.75
C GLN A 339 13.55 16.57 7.16
N SER A 340 12.56 15.89 7.76
CA SER A 340 12.66 14.46 8.08
C SER A 340 12.87 13.63 6.80
N GLU A 341 12.12 13.92 5.73
CA GLU A 341 12.31 13.27 4.42
C GLU A 341 13.72 13.49 3.85
N VAL A 342 14.24 14.72 3.95
CA VAL A 342 15.60 15.04 3.51
C VAL A 342 16.65 14.28 4.32
N ASP A 343 16.54 14.28 5.64
CA ASP A 343 17.49 13.59 6.52
C ASP A 343 17.47 12.07 6.28
N ASP A 344 16.28 11.47 6.11
CA ASP A 344 16.15 10.05 5.80
C ASP A 344 16.71 9.70 4.41
N CYS A 345 16.46 10.51 3.39
CA CYS A 345 17.04 10.28 2.07
C CYS A 345 18.57 10.40 2.10
N VAL A 346 19.13 11.36 2.86
CA VAL A 346 20.59 11.48 3.04
C VAL A 346 21.18 10.21 3.65
N ASN A 347 20.47 9.60 4.60
CA ASN A 347 20.92 8.38 5.26
C ASN A 347 20.83 7.15 4.34
N LEU A 348 19.71 7.02 3.61
CA LEU A 348 19.37 5.83 2.85
C LEU A 348 19.96 5.81 1.43
N ALA A 349 20.16 6.97 0.79
CA ALA A 349 20.71 7.07 -0.57
C ALA A 349 22.23 6.88 -0.64
N ARG A 350 22.86 6.33 0.41
CA ARG A 350 24.25 5.84 0.36
C ARG A 350 24.39 4.61 -0.54
N GLN A 351 23.30 3.88 -0.71
CA GLN A 351 23.14 2.75 -1.60
C GLN A 351 22.09 3.08 -2.69
N PRO A 352 22.00 2.29 -3.77
CA PRO A 352 20.99 2.49 -4.80
C PRO A 352 19.58 2.47 -4.20
N VAL A 353 18.84 3.57 -4.39
CA VAL A 353 17.45 3.68 -3.94
C VAL A 353 16.56 2.68 -4.68
N ALA A 354 16.82 2.43 -5.97
CA ALA A 354 16.07 1.45 -6.77
C ALA A 354 16.15 0.00 -6.22
N GLN A 355 17.14 -0.29 -5.38
CA GLN A 355 17.32 -1.61 -4.76
C GLN A 355 16.91 -1.64 -3.28
N ALA A 356 16.30 -0.56 -2.76
CA ALA A 356 15.99 -0.44 -1.34
C ALA A 356 14.98 -1.48 -0.87
N GLY A 357 13.99 -1.82 -1.70
CA GLY A 357 13.01 -2.87 -1.39
C GLY A 357 13.65 -4.23 -1.10
N ALA A 358 14.64 -4.65 -1.90
CA ALA A 358 15.36 -5.91 -1.70
C ALA A 358 16.18 -5.95 -0.38
N ARG A 359 16.40 -4.79 0.25
CA ARG A 359 17.08 -4.66 1.54
C ARG A 359 16.10 -4.45 2.71
N GLY A 360 14.79 -4.42 2.45
CA GLY A 360 13.77 -4.04 3.44
C GLY A 360 13.79 -2.55 3.80
N GLU A 361 14.46 -1.70 3.03
CA GLU A 361 14.64 -0.27 3.29
C GLU A 361 13.57 0.58 2.57
N HIS A 362 12.30 0.16 2.61
CA HIS A 362 11.20 0.80 1.86
C HIS A 362 11.08 2.30 2.09
N ARG A 363 11.45 2.79 3.28
CA ARG A 363 11.53 4.21 3.63
C ARG A 363 12.31 5.05 2.62
N ALA A 364 13.27 4.46 1.90
CA ALA A 364 14.04 5.16 0.88
C ALA A 364 13.17 5.63 -0.30
N TYR A 365 12.13 4.88 -0.66
CA TYR A 365 11.21 5.27 -1.74
C TYR A 365 10.38 6.50 -1.37
N TYR A 366 9.92 6.57 -0.12
CA TYR A 366 9.22 7.72 0.45
C TYR A 366 10.16 8.94 0.51
N ALA A 367 11.23 8.82 1.29
CA ALA A 367 12.16 9.90 1.57
C ALA A 367 12.82 10.48 0.32
N CYS A 368 13.42 9.63 -0.51
CA CYS A 368 14.07 10.12 -1.71
C CYS A 368 13.07 10.54 -2.79
N GLY A 369 11.92 9.87 -2.90
CA GLY A 369 10.84 10.31 -3.77
C GLY A 369 10.33 11.71 -3.41
N ALA A 370 10.19 12.03 -2.12
CA ALA A 370 9.79 13.34 -1.63
C ALA A 370 10.85 14.40 -1.95
N VAL A 371 12.15 14.08 -1.79
CA VAL A 371 13.26 14.96 -2.20
C VAL A 371 13.25 15.23 -3.70
N PHE A 372 13.02 14.22 -4.54
CA PHE A 372 12.94 14.38 -5.99
C PHE A 372 11.72 15.22 -6.40
N SER A 373 10.59 14.99 -5.74
CA SER A 373 9.36 15.77 -5.93
C SER A 373 9.53 17.23 -5.49
N LEU A 374 10.27 17.48 -4.40
CA LEU A 374 10.60 18.82 -3.92
C LEU A 374 11.52 19.57 -4.91
N ALA A 375 12.49 18.87 -5.50
CA ALA A 375 13.31 19.43 -6.56
C ALA A 375 12.48 19.75 -7.83
N ALA A 376 11.54 18.88 -8.20
CA ALA A 376 10.62 19.13 -9.31
C ALA A 376 9.67 20.31 -9.04
N GLU A 377 9.14 20.44 -7.82
CA GLU A 377 8.38 21.62 -7.38
C GLU A 377 9.23 22.90 -7.50
N GLY A 378 10.48 22.88 -7.04
CA GLY A 378 11.40 24.01 -7.18
C GLY A 378 11.58 24.42 -8.65
N ALA A 379 11.86 23.45 -9.53
CA ALA A 379 11.99 23.69 -10.97
C ALA A 379 10.70 24.29 -11.57
N GLN A 380 9.53 23.76 -11.19
CA GLN A 380 8.24 24.29 -11.63
C GLN A 380 8.01 25.72 -11.14
N ARG A 381 8.35 26.02 -9.88
CA ARG A 381 8.25 27.35 -9.29
C ARG A 381 9.15 28.36 -10.01
N GLN A 382 10.40 28.01 -10.28
CA GLN A 382 11.29 28.88 -11.06
C GLN A 382 10.78 29.11 -12.49
N ARG A 383 10.17 28.09 -13.10
CA ARG A 383 9.75 28.13 -14.51
C ARG A 383 8.47 28.91 -14.74
N THR A 384 7.48 28.77 -13.85
CA THR A 384 6.13 29.36 -14.03
C THR A 384 5.54 30.00 -12.77
N GLY A 385 6.22 29.95 -11.63
CA GLY A 385 5.65 30.29 -10.32
C GLY A 385 4.67 29.24 -9.77
N GLY A 386 4.56 28.07 -10.42
CA GLY A 386 3.69 26.98 -9.99
C GLY A 386 4.29 26.14 -8.85
N ASP A 387 3.60 25.07 -8.49
CA ASP A 387 3.99 24.15 -7.42
C ASP A 387 4.02 22.67 -7.86
N TRP A 388 4.13 21.75 -6.89
CA TRP A 388 4.14 20.31 -7.15
C TRP A 388 2.94 19.83 -7.97
N PHE A 389 1.74 20.35 -7.72
CA PHE A 389 0.54 19.94 -8.44
C PHE A 389 0.59 20.38 -9.90
N ASP A 390 1.18 21.54 -10.20
CA ASP A 390 1.36 22.00 -11.58
C ASP A 390 2.37 21.14 -12.35
N PHE A 391 3.42 20.66 -11.68
CA PHE A 391 4.37 19.70 -12.25
C PHE A 391 3.71 18.34 -12.51
N LEU A 392 2.93 17.86 -11.54
CA LEU A 392 2.31 16.53 -11.56
C LEU A 392 1.17 16.44 -12.57
N ARG A 393 0.33 17.47 -12.71
CA ARG A 393 -0.88 17.44 -13.55
C ARG A 393 -0.69 16.90 -14.98
N PRO A 394 0.33 17.30 -15.77
CA PRO A 394 0.54 16.71 -17.09
C PRO A 394 0.98 15.24 -17.04
N LEU A 395 1.65 14.81 -15.96
CA LEU A 395 2.11 13.44 -15.78
C LEU A 395 0.98 12.46 -15.44
N LEU A 396 -0.19 12.95 -15.03
CA LEU A 396 -1.37 12.13 -14.74
C LEU A 396 -2.15 11.70 -16.00
N ARG A 397 -1.74 12.14 -17.19
CA ARG A 397 -2.44 11.89 -18.46
C ARG A 397 -1.78 10.81 -19.30
N GLN A 398 -1.16 9.82 -18.66
CA GLN A 398 -0.50 8.74 -19.38
C GLN A 398 -1.55 7.84 -20.04
N PRO A 399 -1.48 7.59 -21.37
CA PRO A 399 -2.51 6.86 -22.09
C PRO A 399 -2.73 5.42 -21.60
N ASP A 400 -1.68 4.79 -21.08
CA ASP A 400 -1.68 3.43 -20.56
C ASP A 400 -1.85 3.38 -19.02
N GLY A 401 -2.04 4.54 -18.38
CA GLY A 401 -2.12 4.66 -16.93
C GLY A 401 -0.80 4.34 -16.22
N VAL A 402 0.34 4.35 -16.91
CA VAL A 402 1.66 4.07 -16.32
C VAL A 402 2.53 5.32 -16.42
N LEU A 403 3.11 5.74 -15.30
CA LEU A 403 4.13 6.79 -15.24
C LEU A 403 5.49 6.12 -14.97
N SER A 404 6.28 5.96 -16.02
CA SER A 404 7.62 5.38 -15.93
C SER A 404 8.64 6.38 -15.39
N ARG A 405 9.76 5.87 -14.87
CA ARG A 405 10.95 6.67 -14.55
C ARG A 405 11.39 7.56 -15.71
N GLU A 406 11.39 7.04 -16.94
CA GLU A 406 11.84 7.81 -18.11
C GLU A 406 10.94 9.03 -18.37
N GLU A 407 9.62 8.86 -18.27
CA GLU A 407 8.66 9.94 -18.45
C GLU A 407 8.77 10.98 -17.33
N TRP A 408 8.94 10.53 -16.08
CA TRP A 408 9.13 11.42 -14.94
C TRP A 408 10.41 12.25 -15.07
N LEU A 409 11.56 11.61 -15.38
CA LEU A 409 12.85 12.30 -15.55
C LEU A 409 12.88 13.21 -16.78
N THR A 410 12.19 12.82 -17.85
CA THR A 410 11.97 13.66 -19.03
C THR A 410 11.17 14.90 -18.68
N ALA A 411 10.11 14.77 -17.87
CA ALA A 411 9.36 15.93 -17.39
C ALA A 411 10.20 16.84 -16.50
N LEU A 412 11.00 16.29 -15.58
CA LEU A 412 11.95 17.07 -14.77
C LEU A 412 12.91 17.86 -15.65
N THR A 413 13.53 17.20 -16.63
CA THR A 413 14.47 17.83 -17.59
C THR A 413 13.79 18.94 -18.39
N ARG A 414 12.57 18.70 -18.87
CA ARG A 414 11.80 19.67 -19.66
C ARG A 414 11.41 20.90 -18.83
N THR A 415 10.96 20.71 -17.59
CA THR A 415 10.51 21.79 -16.71
C THR A 415 11.68 22.63 -16.24
N SER A 416 12.77 21.99 -15.79
CA SER A 416 13.98 22.67 -15.33
C SER A 416 14.84 23.27 -16.44
N ARG A 417 14.75 22.72 -17.67
CA ARG A 417 15.69 22.95 -18.78
C ARG A 417 17.13 22.60 -18.41
N ASP A 418 17.29 21.64 -17.51
CA ASP A 418 18.57 21.24 -16.97
C ASP A 418 18.71 19.70 -16.97
N PRO A 419 19.34 19.12 -18.01
CA PRO A 419 19.45 17.67 -18.14
C PRO A 419 20.33 17.03 -17.07
N SER A 420 21.12 17.81 -16.34
CA SER A 420 21.99 17.23 -15.30
C SER A 420 21.28 17.05 -13.95
N LEU A 421 20.08 17.62 -13.76
CA LEU A 421 19.22 17.23 -12.64
C LEU A 421 18.79 15.76 -12.75
N ARG A 422 18.44 15.33 -13.97
CA ARG A 422 18.18 13.90 -14.25
C ARG A 422 19.37 13.05 -13.84
N GLY A 423 20.59 13.41 -14.24
CA GLY A 423 21.79 12.65 -13.90
C GLY A 423 22.08 12.56 -12.38
N ASP A 424 21.76 13.59 -11.60
CA ASP A 424 21.88 13.55 -10.15
C ASP A 424 20.83 12.62 -9.52
N VAL A 425 19.58 12.61 -10.01
CA VAL A 425 18.53 11.67 -9.58
C VAL A 425 18.89 10.23 -9.96
N GLU A 426 19.29 9.99 -11.22
CA GLU A 426 19.71 8.66 -11.69
C GLU A 426 20.89 8.11 -10.89
N ARG A 427 21.85 8.96 -10.47
CA ARG A 427 22.93 8.54 -9.58
C ARG A 427 22.41 7.99 -8.26
N LEU A 428 21.51 8.71 -7.59
CA LEU A 428 20.94 8.26 -6.31
C LEU A 428 20.10 6.98 -6.48
N LEU A 429 19.36 6.87 -7.59
CA LEU A 429 18.57 5.69 -7.91
C LEU A 429 19.43 4.44 -8.15
N ASP A 430 20.45 4.54 -9.01
CA ASP A 430 21.14 3.36 -9.55
C ASP A 430 22.42 2.99 -8.80
N GLN A 431 23.06 3.97 -8.17
CA GLN A 431 24.39 3.81 -7.56
C GLN A 431 24.38 4.16 -6.07
N GLY A 432 23.50 5.06 -5.66
CA GLY A 432 23.65 5.80 -4.40
C GLY A 432 24.78 6.83 -4.49
N ALA A 433 25.16 7.40 -3.35
CA ALA A 433 26.28 8.33 -3.27
C ALA A 433 27.06 8.18 -1.96
N PRO A 434 28.40 8.29 -1.97
CA PRO A 434 29.19 8.35 -0.73
C PRO A 434 28.85 9.56 0.15
N ASP A 435 28.44 10.66 -0.49
CA ASP A 435 27.95 11.88 0.16
C ASP A 435 26.61 12.30 -0.48
N PRO A 436 25.48 11.71 -0.03
CA PRO A 436 24.16 12.06 -0.53
C PRO A 436 23.78 13.52 -0.26
N SER A 437 24.22 14.10 0.86
CA SER A 437 23.99 15.52 1.20
C SER A 437 24.49 16.44 0.08
N ALA A 438 25.69 16.20 -0.43
CA ALA A 438 26.23 17.00 -1.53
C ALA A 438 25.44 16.85 -2.84
N VAL A 439 24.86 15.67 -3.13
CA VAL A 439 24.02 15.47 -4.32
C VAL A 439 22.68 16.20 -4.16
N ILE A 440 22.03 16.05 -3.01
CA ILE A 440 20.74 16.69 -2.70
C ILE A 440 20.89 18.21 -2.66
N ALA A 441 21.96 18.73 -2.06
CA ALA A 441 22.27 20.16 -2.06
C ALA A 441 22.39 20.73 -3.48
N ARG A 442 23.03 20.00 -4.42
CA ARG A 442 23.11 20.42 -5.83
C ARG A 442 21.75 20.42 -6.51
N LEU A 443 20.92 19.39 -6.26
CA LEU A 443 19.54 19.37 -6.76
C LEU A 443 18.79 20.63 -6.29
N PHE A 444 18.79 20.90 -4.99
CA PHE A 444 18.08 22.04 -4.40
C PHE A 444 18.62 23.40 -4.85
N GLN A 445 19.94 23.55 -4.95
CA GLN A 445 20.56 24.80 -5.41
C GLN A 445 20.09 25.16 -6.83
N ARG A 446 19.98 24.17 -7.70
CA ARG A 446 19.65 24.36 -9.12
C ARG A 446 18.17 24.54 -9.36
N THR A 447 17.33 23.97 -8.51
CA THR A 447 15.87 24.10 -8.58
C THR A 447 15.33 25.21 -7.68
N GLY A 448 16.19 25.86 -6.89
CA GLY A 448 15.80 27.00 -6.04
C GLY A 448 14.98 26.59 -4.81
N VAL A 449 15.06 25.33 -4.39
CA VAL A 449 14.58 24.91 -3.07
C VAL A 449 15.45 25.61 -2.02
N ALA A 450 14.84 26.29 -1.06
CA ALA A 450 15.58 27.05 -0.06
C ALA A 450 16.20 26.11 0.98
N PHE A 451 17.52 26.15 1.10
CA PHE A 451 18.26 25.35 2.08
C PHE A 451 19.57 26.03 2.50
N ARG A 452 20.17 25.50 3.57
CA ARG A 452 21.53 25.82 4.01
C ARG A 452 22.29 24.53 4.27
N MET A 453 23.60 24.58 4.05
CA MET A 453 24.50 23.53 4.51
C MET A 453 24.97 23.87 5.93
N ILE A 454 24.70 23.00 6.90
CA ILE A 454 25.17 23.13 8.29
C ILE A 454 25.83 21.81 8.66
N ASP A 455 27.14 21.84 8.96
CA ASP A 455 27.93 20.67 9.35
C ASP A 455 27.77 19.46 8.40
N GLY A 456 27.72 19.73 7.09
CA GLY A 456 27.54 18.71 6.05
C GLY A 456 26.10 18.21 5.88
N ARG A 457 25.12 18.77 6.60
CA ARG A 457 23.69 18.45 6.49
C ARG A 457 22.96 19.49 5.65
N VAL A 458 21.98 19.03 4.88
CA VAL A 458 21.03 19.87 4.14
C VAL A 458 19.90 20.26 5.07
N ILE A 459 19.77 21.56 5.39
CA ILE A 459 18.72 22.09 6.27
C ILE A 459 17.80 23.01 5.48
N LEU A 460 16.52 22.64 5.34
CA LEU A 460 15.49 23.43 4.66
C LEU A 460 15.28 24.78 5.36
N SER A 461 15.08 25.84 4.57
CA SER A 461 14.99 27.24 5.03
C SER A 461 13.64 27.87 4.84
#